data_AF-A0A8C6G1U0-F1
#
_entry.id   AF-A0A8C6G1U0-F1
#
_cell.length_a   1.000
_cell.length_b   1.000
_cell.length_c   1.000
_cell.angle_alpha   90.00
_cell.angle_beta   90.00
_cell.angle_gamma   90.00
#
_symmetry.space_group_name_H-M   'P 1'
#
loop_
_entity.id
_entity.type
_entity.pdbx_description
1 polymer ?
#
loop_
_entity_poly.entity_id
_entity_poly.type
_entity_poly.pdbx_seq_one_letter_code
_entity_poly.pdbx_strand_id
1 'polypeptide(L)'
;MGESAPDFHYVAVDFGGHGLSSHYSPGFPYYNQNFVSEVRRVAAGGTVGGMFSCIFPEMVDKLILLEASPLVVDTNETDNLLTYKRRAIEHVLQVEAAGKPAQVVSPEEMLQGFLKNNSHVGEECGKHLLQRGATQVATGVRLNRDRRIAWPEHCFDFISRELFMQYIKNLQAHVLLIKATEGYYAVRRVNDTDRELKVFVTSSLKSVLKERFQYLEVPGNHYVHMNQPQLVAGVISSFLQSKEGTPAPV
;
A
#
# COMPACT_ATOMS: atom_id res chain seq x y z
N MET A 1 -19.51 33.03 -8.13
CA MET A 1 -19.94 32.24 -6.97
C MET A 1 -19.36 30.85 -7.18
N GLY A 2 -18.27 30.52 -6.50
CA GLY A 2 -17.56 29.26 -6.72
C GLY A 2 -18.33 28.12 -6.08
N GLU A 3 -18.70 27.12 -6.87
CA GLU A 3 -19.21 25.86 -6.35
C GLU A 3 -18.12 25.27 -5.45
N SER A 4 -18.44 25.10 -4.17
CA SER A 4 -17.58 24.36 -3.24
C SER A 4 -17.41 22.95 -3.78
N ALA A 5 -16.16 22.48 -3.86
CA ALA A 5 -15.86 21.08 -4.07
C ALA A 5 -16.75 20.19 -3.18
N PRO A 6 -17.26 19.04 -3.66
CA PRO A 6 -17.97 18.11 -2.80
C PRO A 6 -17.10 17.75 -1.60
N ASP A 7 -17.67 17.88 -0.39
CA ASP A 7 -17.02 17.46 0.85
C ASP A 7 -16.90 15.93 0.85
N PHE A 8 -15.68 15.42 0.63
CA PHE A 8 -15.39 13.99 0.75
C PHE A 8 -15.25 13.59 2.21
N HIS A 9 -15.90 12.51 2.62
CA HIS A 9 -15.66 11.88 3.91
C HIS A 9 -14.50 10.88 3.79
N TYR A 10 -13.33 11.26 4.29
CA TYR A 10 -12.14 10.41 4.26
C TYR A 10 -12.07 9.51 5.49
N VAL A 11 -11.96 8.20 5.26
CA VAL A 11 -11.73 7.20 6.31
C VAL A 11 -10.32 6.61 6.15
N ALA A 12 -9.41 6.99 7.04
CA ALA A 12 -8.07 6.41 7.10
C ALA A 12 -8.05 5.27 8.12
N VAL A 13 -7.86 4.04 7.63
CA VAL A 13 -7.96 2.81 8.42
C VAL A 13 -6.57 2.32 8.81
N ASP A 14 -6.38 2.01 10.09
CA ASP A 14 -5.25 1.17 10.52
C ASP A 14 -5.63 -0.30 10.30
N PHE A 15 -4.84 -1.03 9.51
CA PHE A 15 -5.02 -2.48 9.39
C PHE A 15 -4.69 -3.21 10.69
N GLY A 16 -5.22 -4.42 10.85
CA GLY A 16 -4.82 -5.33 11.93
C GLY A 16 -3.30 -5.39 12.09
N GLY A 17 -2.84 -5.27 13.33
CA GLY A 17 -1.41 -5.26 13.65
C GLY A 17 -0.67 -3.96 13.28
N HIS A 18 -1.35 -2.92 12.81
CA HIS A 18 -0.77 -1.60 12.52
C HIS A 18 -1.46 -0.49 13.32
N GLY A 19 -0.77 0.65 13.48
CA GLY A 19 -1.32 1.85 14.11
C GLY A 19 -1.92 1.56 15.48
N LEU A 20 -3.21 1.84 15.66
CA LEU A 20 -3.94 1.56 16.91
C LEU A 20 -4.92 0.38 16.80
N SER A 21 -4.97 -0.30 15.65
CA SER A 21 -5.79 -1.49 15.46
C SER A 21 -5.24 -2.68 16.23
N SER A 22 -6.14 -3.53 16.72
CA SER A 22 -5.77 -4.72 17.46
C SER A 22 -4.89 -5.67 16.62
N HIS A 23 -3.97 -6.35 17.30
CA HIS A 23 -3.23 -7.45 16.71
C HIS A 23 -4.17 -8.65 16.51
N TYR A 24 -3.90 -9.49 15.51
CA TYR A 24 -4.63 -10.74 15.34
C TYR A 24 -4.41 -11.68 16.53
N SER A 25 -5.31 -12.64 16.72
CA SER A 25 -5.10 -13.68 17.74
C SER A 25 -3.84 -14.52 17.44
N PRO A 26 -3.20 -15.14 18.44
CA PRO A 26 -2.13 -16.11 18.21
C PRO A 26 -2.51 -17.20 17.20
N GLY A 27 -1.57 -17.61 16.36
CA GLY A 27 -1.77 -18.60 15.30
C GLY A 27 -2.32 -18.05 13.97
N PHE A 28 -2.70 -16.78 13.91
CA PHE A 28 -3.16 -16.15 12.66
C PHE A 28 -2.06 -15.31 12.01
N PRO A 29 -1.58 -15.70 10.80
CA PRO A 29 -0.65 -14.89 10.02
C PRO A 29 -1.35 -13.69 9.39
N TYR A 30 -0.55 -12.71 8.94
CA TYR A 30 -1.03 -11.55 8.18
C TYR A 30 -0.82 -11.78 6.69
N TYR A 31 -1.89 -12.08 5.95
CA TYR A 31 -1.88 -12.12 4.50
C TYR A 31 -2.62 -10.91 3.91
N ASN A 32 -2.23 -10.49 2.71
CA ASN A 32 -2.85 -9.37 2.02
C ASN A 32 -4.38 -9.50 1.91
N GLN A 33 -4.89 -10.72 1.68
CA GLN A 33 -6.32 -10.99 1.59
C GLN A 33 -7.07 -10.76 2.93
N ASN A 34 -6.40 -10.88 4.08
CA ASN A 34 -7.01 -10.53 5.37
C ASN A 34 -7.33 -9.03 5.42
N PHE A 35 -6.43 -8.18 4.93
CA PHE A 35 -6.67 -6.74 4.84
C PHE A 35 -7.80 -6.38 3.86
N VAL A 36 -7.97 -7.14 2.77
CA VAL A 36 -9.13 -6.99 1.87
C VAL A 36 -10.44 -7.28 2.62
N SER A 37 -10.43 -8.29 3.48
CA SER A 37 -11.57 -8.65 4.31
C SER A 37 -11.85 -7.59 5.39
N GLU A 38 -10.82 -6.97 5.96
CA GLU A 38 -10.96 -5.83 6.87
C GLU A 38 -11.59 -4.63 6.14
N VAL A 39 -11.06 -4.27 4.97
CA VAL A 39 -11.62 -3.23 4.10
C VAL A 39 -13.11 -3.46 3.85
N ARG A 40 -13.51 -4.70 3.54
CA ARG A 40 -14.93 -5.03 3.29
C ARG A 40 -15.84 -4.73 4.47
N ARG A 41 -15.29 -4.69 5.70
CA ARG A 41 -16.01 -4.34 6.93
C ARG A 41 -16.05 -2.83 7.20
N VAL A 42 -15.09 -2.04 6.68
CA VAL A 42 -14.93 -0.63 7.05
C VAL A 42 -14.86 0.38 5.89
N ALA A 43 -14.03 0.19 4.86
CA ALA A 43 -13.83 1.03 3.66
C ALA A 43 -12.59 0.57 2.84
N ALA A 44 -12.40 1.01 1.58
CA ALA A 44 -11.33 0.56 0.65
C ALA A 44 -10.06 1.46 0.58
N GLY A 45 -8.85 0.87 0.44
CA GLY A 45 -7.60 1.64 0.23
C GLY A 45 -6.36 0.86 -0.26
N GLY A 46 -5.50 1.46 -1.11
CA GLY A 46 -4.17 0.97 -1.50
C GLY A 46 -4.11 -0.27 -2.43
N THR A 47 -3.01 -1.04 -2.48
CA THR A 47 -2.95 -2.35 -3.17
C THR A 47 -4.05 -3.30 -2.67
N VAL A 48 -4.36 -3.22 -1.38
CA VAL A 48 -5.53 -3.88 -0.78
C VAL A 48 -6.82 -3.40 -1.46
N GLY A 49 -6.95 -2.10 -1.69
CA GLY A 49 -8.01 -1.46 -2.46
C GLY A 49 -8.03 -1.86 -3.93
N GLY A 50 -6.88 -2.08 -4.55
CA GLY A 50 -6.75 -2.64 -5.89
C GLY A 50 -7.32 -4.05 -5.98
N MET A 51 -6.87 -4.95 -5.10
CA MET A 51 -7.40 -6.30 -4.98
C MET A 51 -8.90 -6.29 -4.63
N PHE A 52 -9.31 -5.43 -3.69
CA PHE A 52 -10.71 -5.23 -3.33
C PHE A 52 -11.56 -4.80 -4.53
N SER A 53 -11.09 -3.85 -5.32
CA SER A 53 -11.78 -3.37 -6.53
C SER A 53 -11.90 -4.45 -7.60
N CYS A 54 -11.00 -5.43 -7.62
CA CYS A 54 -11.13 -6.58 -8.52
C CYS A 54 -12.13 -7.63 -7.99
N ILE A 55 -12.28 -7.77 -6.66
CA ILE A 55 -13.12 -8.79 -6.01
C ILE A 55 -14.57 -8.29 -5.82
N PHE A 56 -14.74 -7.00 -5.50
CA PHE A 56 -16.03 -6.32 -5.29
C PHE A 56 -16.13 -5.09 -6.21
N PRO A 57 -16.08 -5.27 -7.53
CA PRO A 57 -15.97 -4.17 -8.48
C PRO A 57 -17.14 -3.18 -8.43
N GLU A 58 -18.33 -3.66 -8.07
CA GLU A 58 -19.53 -2.84 -7.90
C GLU A 58 -19.48 -1.90 -6.70
N MET A 59 -18.54 -2.11 -5.77
CA MET A 59 -18.41 -1.32 -4.55
C MET A 59 -17.44 -0.15 -4.68
N VAL A 60 -16.79 0.02 -5.85
CA VAL A 60 -15.74 1.03 -6.04
C VAL A 60 -16.01 1.84 -7.31
N ASP A 61 -16.36 3.11 -7.12
CA ASP A 61 -16.52 4.07 -8.22
C ASP A 61 -15.16 4.55 -8.75
N LYS A 62 -14.26 4.97 -7.85
CA LYS A 62 -12.94 5.52 -8.19
C LYS A 62 -11.86 4.86 -7.35
N LEU A 63 -10.82 4.36 -8.00
CA LEU A 63 -9.63 3.77 -7.40
C LEU A 63 -8.41 4.65 -7.70
N ILE A 64 -7.74 5.13 -6.65
CA ILE A 64 -6.49 5.88 -6.75
C ILE A 64 -5.36 5.00 -6.24
N LEU A 65 -4.36 4.76 -7.08
CA LEU A 65 -3.17 3.98 -6.77
C LEU A 65 -1.96 4.92 -6.71
N LEU A 66 -1.44 5.12 -5.50
CA LEU A 66 -0.24 5.91 -5.26
C LEU A 66 0.94 4.96 -5.20
N GLU A 67 1.79 4.99 -6.22
CA GLU A 67 2.99 4.14 -6.30
C GLU A 67 2.75 2.62 -6.24
N ALA A 68 1.49 2.20 -6.34
CA ALA A 68 1.05 0.82 -6.20
C ALA A 68 0.47 0.25 -7.51
N SER A 69 0.57 -1.06 -7.68
CA SER A 69 -0.20 -1.83 -8.67
C SER A 69 -1.45 -2.41 -7.98
N PRO A 70 -2.58 -2.63 -8.69
CA PRO A 70 -3.75 -3.24 -8.06
C PRO A 70 -3.45 -4.60 -7.42
N LEU A 71 -2.47 -5.32 -7.97
CA LEU A 71 -1.99 -6.63 -7.53
C LEU A 71 -0.48 -6.69 -7.72
N VAL A 72 0.19 -7.53 -6.93
CA VAL A 72 1.64 -7.73 -7.04
C VAL A 72 1.93 -8.76 -8.12
N VAL A 73 2.37 -8.28 -9.28
CA VAL A 73 2.80 -9.12 -10.40
C VAL A 73 4.31 -9.29 -10.30
N ASP A 74 4.79 -10.53 -10.25
CA ASP A 74 6.22 -10.81 -10.25
C ASP A 74 6.47 -12.14 -10.94
N THR A 75 7.16 -12.10 -12.09
CA THR A 75 7.52 -13.30 -12.84
C THR A 75 8.83 -13.91 -12.37
N ASN A 76 9.67 -13.13 -11.70
CA ASN A 76 11.03 -13.52 -11.33
C ASN A 76 11.08 -14.24 -9.97
N GLU A 77 10.02 -14.14 -9.19
CA GLU A 77 9.91 -14.73 -7.85
C GLU A 77 9.16 -16.07 -7.82
N THR A 78 8.73 -16.57 -8.98
CA THR A 78 7.94 -17.81 -9.08
C THR A 78 8.65 -19.00 -8.43
N ASP A 79 9.96 -19.15 -8.62
CA ASP A 79 10.76 -20.22 -8.02
C ASP A 79 10.91 -20.09 -6.50
N ASN A 80 10.81 -18.86 -5.98
CA ASN A 80 10.90 -18.58 -4.55
C ASN A 80 9.56 -18.68 -3.83
N LEU A 81 8.44 -18.87 -4.53
CA LEU A 81 7.10 -18.87 -3.96
C LEU A 81 6.96 -19.81 -2.75
N LEU A 82 7.37 -21.07 -2.90
CA LEU A 82 7.29 -22.05 -1.81
C LEU A 82 8.24 -21.70 -0.65
N THR A 83 9.39 -21.12 -0.96
CA THR A 83 10.34 -20.61 0.05
C THR A 83 9.71 -19.49 0.86
N TYR A 84 9.03 -18.53 0.22
CA TYR A 84 8.34 -17.44 0.91
C TYR A 84 7.17 -17.93 1.75
N LYS A 85 6.38 -18.88 1.26
CA LYS A 85 5.31 -19.51 2.05
C LYS A 85 5.85 -20.20 3.30
N ARG A 86 6.93 -20.97 3.17
CA ARG A 86 7.60 -21.58 4.34
C ARG A 86 8.10 -20.51 5.30
N ARG A 87 8.85 -19.51 4.83
CA ARG A 87 9.41 -18.44 5.66
C ARG A 87 8.33 -17.63 6.38
N ALA A 88 7.18 -17.40 5.75
CA ALA A 88 6.04 -16.75 6.38
C ALA A 88 5.54 -17.54 7.60
N ILE A 89 5.36 -18.86 7.44
CA ILE A 89 4.90 -19.75 8.51
C ILE A 89 5.94 -19.81 9.64
N GLU A 90 7.21 -20.08 9.30
CA GLU A 90 8.30 -20.18 10.28
C GLU A 90 8.50 -18.86 11.04
N HIS A 91 8.35 -17.70 10.38
CA HIS A 91 8.43 -16.40 11.03
C HIS A 91 7.37 -16.23 12.11
N VAL A 92 6.10 -16.60 11.83
CA VAL A 92 5.03 -16.52 12.83
C VAL A 92 5.32 -17.45 14.01
N LEU A 93 5.67 -18.71 13.74
CA LEU A 93 5.99 -19.69 14.78
C LEU A 93 7.16 -19.21 15.66
N GLN A 94 8.21 -18.67 15.04
CA GLN A 94 9.38 -18.16 15.75
C GLN A 94 9.04 -16.93 16.61
N VAL A 95 8.26 -15.99 16.10
CA VAL A 95 7.88 -14.78 16.85
C VAL A 95 7.00 -15.13 18.04
N GLU A 96 6.03 -16.03 17.86
CA GLU A 96 5.12 -16.48 18.92
C GLU A 96 5.86 -17.29 19.99
N ALA A 97 6.69 -18.26 19.58
CA ALA A 97 7.49 -19.06 20.51
C ALA A 97 8.51 -18.23 21.30
N ALA A 98 9.07 -17.19 20.69
CA ALA A 98 10.02 -16.31 21.37
C ALA A 98 9.36 -15.50 22.50
N GLY A 99 8.06 -15.21 22.43
CA GLY A 99 7.31 -14.48 23.46
C GLY A 99 7.92 -13.13 23.86
N LYS A 100 8.82 -12.58 23.04
CA LYS A 100 9.64 -11.42 23.40
C LYS A 100 8.73 -10.19 23.53
N PRO A 101 8.82 -9.41 24.62
CA PRO A 101 8.04 -8.19 24.76
C PRO A 101 8.40 -7.18 23.67
N ALA A 102 7.50 -6.21 23.43
CA ALA A 102 7.81 -5.08 22.55
C ALA A 102 8.98 -4.28 23.12
N GLN A 103 9.93 -3.92 22.25
CA GLN A 103 11.05 -3.09 22.65
C GLN A 103 10.56 -1.68 22.99
N VAL A 104 11.04 -1.14 24.11
CA VAL A 104 10.82 0.25 24.53
C VAL A 104 12.14 0.99 24.38
N VAL A 105 12.12 2.12 23.66
CA VAL A 105 13.29 2.96 23.36
C VAL A 105 12.93 4.44 23.53
N SER A 106 13.91 5.34 23.45
CA SER A 106 13.58 6.77 23.42
C SER A 106 12.84 7.15 22.11
N PRO A 107 12.07 8.26 22.09
CA PRO A 107 11.47 8.77 20.85
C PRO A 107 12.49 8.98 19.72
N GLU A 108 13.67 9.49 20.06
CA GLU A 108 14.77 9.73 19.12
C GLU A 108 15.32 8.42 18.57
N GLU A 109 15.57 7.43 19.43
CA GLU A 109 16.01 6.09 19.02
C GLU A 109 14.97 5.40 18.12
N MET A 110 13.68 5.55 18.44
CA MET A 110 12.58 5.04 17.61
C MET A 110 12.59 5.70 16.22
N LEU A 111 12.71 7.03 16.15
CA LEU A 111 12.75 7.76 14.89
C LEU A 111 13.96 7.36 14.05
N GLN A 112 15.15 7.30 14.65
CA GLN A 112 16.37 6.89 13.95
C GLN A 112 16.26 5.44 13.44
N GLY A 113 15.75 4.53 14.26
CA GLY A 113 15.51 3.14 13.86
C GLY A 113 14.46 3.03 12.73
N PHE A 114 13.41 3.84 12.78
CA PHE A 114 12.37 3.90 11.75
C PHE A 114 12.92 4.40 10.42
N LEU A 115 13.63 5.54 10.42
CA LEU A 115 14.20 6.15 9.22
C LEU A 115 15.29 5.28 8.60
N LYS A 116 16.12 4.61 9.42
CA LYS A 116 17.12 3.65 8.93
C LYS A 116 16.49 2.52 8.11
N ASN A 117 15.30 2.06 8.51
CA ASN A 117 14.58 0.97 7.81
C ASN A 117 13.69 1.47 6.66
N ASN A 118 13.47 2.78 6.56
CA ASN A 118 12.62 3.46 5.59
C ASN A 118 13.32 4.73 5.08
N SER A 119 14.51 4.56 4.50
CA SER A 119 15.47 5.64 4.19
C SER A 119 14.96 6.75 3.26
N HIS A 120 13.84 6.51 2.57
CA HIS A 120 13.23 7.47 1.63
C HIS A 120 12.11 8.29 2.26
N VAL A 121 11.73 8.00 3.50
CA VAL A 121 10.80 8.81 4.29
C VAL A 121 11.56 10.01 4.84
N GLY A 122 11.06 11.23 4.60
CA GLY A 122 11.62 12.43 5.23
C GLY A 122 11.43 12.40 6.75
N GLU A 123 12.32 13.05 7.49
CA GLU A 123 12.29 13.03 8.97
C GLU A 123 10.94 13.47 9.54
N GLU A 124 10.36 14.57 9.04
CA GLU A 124 9.05 15.07 9.46
C GLU A 124 7.93 14.06 9.17
N CYS A 125 7.97 13.37 8.03
CA CYS A 125 7.04 12.30 7.73
C CYS A 125 7.20 11.10 8.69
N GLY A 126 8.45 10.77 9.05
CA GLY A 126 8.75 9.75 10.05
C GLY A 126 8.16 10.10 11.42
N LYS A 127 8.27 11.37 11.85
CA LYS A 127 7.64 11.87 13.07
C LYS A 127 6.12 11.71 13.01
N HIS A 128 5.47 12.13 11.92
CA HIS A 128 4.02 11.97 11.75
C HIS A 128 3.56 10.51 11.78
N LEU A 129 4.29 9.61 11.11
CA LEU A 129 3.97 8.18 11.14
C LEU A 129 4.09 7.60 12.55
N LEU A 130 5.13 8.00 13.30
CA LEU A 130 5.34 7.52 14.67
C LEU A 130 4.35 8.08 15.69
N GLN A 131 3.73 9.24 15.45
CA GLN A 131 2.65 9.76 16.31
C GLN A 131 1.48 8.77 16.45
N ARG A 132 1.21 7.98 15.41
CA ARG A 132 0.16 6.94 15.40
C ARG A 132 0.73 5.52 15.47
N GLY A 133 1.93 5.33 14.92
CA GLY A 133 2.62 4.04 14.84
C GLY A 133 3.34 3.63 16.11
N ALA A 134 3.49 4.51 17.09
CA ALA A 134 4.08 4.21 18.39
C ALA A 134 3.18 4.69 19.54
N THR A 135 3.37 4.10 20.72
CA THR A 135 2.66 4.46 21.96
C THR A 135 3.67 4.83 23.02
N GLN A 136 3.47 5.98 23.67
CA GLN A 136 4.23 6.39 24.86
C GLN A 136 3.91 5.45 26.03
N VAL A 137 4.96 4.97 26.69
CA VAL A 137 4.92 4.18 27.92
C VAL A 137 5.83 4.84 28.97
N ALA A 138 5.83 4.31 30.20
CA ALA A 138 6.51 4.92 31.34
C ALA A 138 8.01 5.21 31.10
N THR A 139 8.70 4.38 30.33
CA THR A 139 10.16 4.44 30.13
C THR A 139 10.58 4.80 28.70
N GLY A 140 9.65 5.25 27.84
CA GLY A 140 9.94 5.55 26.43
C GLY A 140 8.75 5.29 25.52
N VAL A 141 9.01 4.94 24.27
CA VAL A 141 7.99 4.59 23.28
C VAL A 141 8.12 3.14 22.84
N ARG A 142 7.00 2.48 22.58
CA ARG A 142 6.95 1.16 21.91
C ARG A 142 6.31 1.30 20.54
N LEU A 143 6.80 0.54 19.58
CA LEU A 143 6.18 0.46 18.26
C LEU A 143 4.87 -0.35 18.36
N ASN A 144 3.80 0.13 17.74
CA ASN A 144 2.50 -0.54 17.76
C ASN A 144 2.39 -1.66 16.72
N ARG A 145 3.35 -1.74 15.80
CA ARG A 145 3.36 -2.76 14.75
C ARG A 145 3.56 -4.16 15.32
N ASP A 146 2.70 -5.08 14.95
CA ASP A 146 2.85 -6.50 15.28
C ASP A 146 4.11 -7.07 14.62
N ARG A 147 4.90 -7.80 15.40
CA ARG A 147 6.18 -8.39 14.96
C ARG A 147 5.98 -9.59 14.03
N ARG A 148 4.78 -10.18 14.01
CA ARG A 148 4.41 -11.25 13.08
C ARG A 148 4.19 -10.74 11.66
N ILE A 149 3.95 -9.44 11.48
CA ILE A 149 3.92 -8.84 10.14
C ILE A 149 5.36 -8.89 9.60
N ALA A 150 5.59 -9.82 8.69
CA ALA A 150 6.89 -10.15 8.17
C ALA A 150 7.30 -9.20 7.02
N TRP A 151 8.27 -9.64 6.23
CA TRP A 151 8.63 -8.99 4.98
C TRP A 151 7.48 -9.06 3.96
N PRO A 152 7.36 -8.09 3.04
CA PRO A 152 6.29 -8.07 2.05
C PRO A 152 6.13 -9.40 1.28
N GLU A 153 7.22 -10.03 0.85
CA GLU A 153 7.22 -11.33 0.15
C GLU A 153 6.55 -12.47 0.91
N HIS A 154 6.44 -12.37 2.24
CA HIS A 154 5.78 -13.38 3.07
C HIS A 154 4.28 -13.12 3.21
N CYS A 155 3.83 -11.90 2.93
CA CYS A 155 2.45 -11.44 3.16
C CYS A 155 1.65 -11.27 1.86
N PHE A 156 2.32 -10.99 0.74
CA PHE A 156 1.72 -10.82 -0.57
C PHE A 156 1.77 -12.10 -1.40
N ASP A 157 0.72 -12.35 -2.17
CA ASP A 157 0.75 -13.32 -3.25
C ASP A 157 1.30 -12.66 -4.51
N PHE A 158 2.34 -13.27 -5.07
CA PHE A 158 2.85 -12.93 -6.40
C PHE A 158 2.05 -13.69 -7.43
N ILE A 159 1.45 -12.96 -8.38
CA ILE A 159 0.62 -13.56 -9.42
C ILE A 159 1.28 -13.45 -10.78
N SER A 160 0.97 -14.41 -11.66
CA SER A 160 1.45 -14.38 -13.04
C SER A 160 0.78 -13.24 -13.84
N ARG A 161 1.35 -12.93 -15.00
CA ARG A 161 0.79 -11.94 -15.93
C ARG A 161 -0.62 -12.34 -16.39
N GLU A 162 -0.85 -13.63 -16.59
CA GLU A 162 -2.15 -14.18 -17.00
C GLU A 162 -3.20 -13.99 -15.91
N LEU A 163 -2.86 -14.32 -14.65
CA LEU A 163 -3.75 -14.09 -13.52
C LEU A 163 -4.03 -12.60 -13.34
N PHE A 164 -3.01 -11.74 -13.45
CA PHE A 164 -3.20 -10.30 -13.40
C PHE A 164 -4.24 -9.82 -14.42
N MET A 165 -4.14 -10.30 -15.67
CA MET A 165 -5.11 -9.99 -16.71
C MET A 165 -6.53 -10.47 -16.39
N GLN A 166 -6.69 -11.59 -15.67
CA GLN A 166 -8.02 -12.05 -15.24
C GLN A 166 -8.62 -11.14 -14.17
N TYR A 167 -7.81 -10.71 -13.19
CA TYR A 167 -8.31 -9.81 -12.15
C TYR A 167 -8.71 -8.44 -12.71
N ILE A 168 -7.85 -7.80 -13.49
CA ILE A 168 -8.10 -6.41 -13.92
C ILE A 168 -9.27 -6.28 -14.89
N LYS A 169 -9.66 -7.37 -15.59
CA LYS A 169 -10.86 -7.38 -16.46
C LYS A 169 -12.15 -7.12 -15.71
N ASN A 170 -12.20 -7.45 -14.42
CA ASN A 170 -13.38 -7.23 -13.60
C ASN A 170 -13.45 -5.82 -13.01
N LEU A 171 -12.39 -5.01 -13.12
CA LEU A 171 -12.38 -3.64 -12.60
C LEU A 171 -13.43 -2.78 -13.30
N GLN A 172 -14.41 -2.30 -12.53
CA GLN A 172 -15.44 -1.34 -12.97
C GLN A 172 -15.06 0.11 -12.65
N ALA A 173 -14.29 0.33 -11.59
CA ALA A 173 -13.85 1.65 -11.17
C ALA A 173 -13.14 2.45 -12.26
N HIS A 174 -13.26 3.78 -12.19
CA HIS A 174 -12.28 4.68 -12.78
C HIS A 174 -10.97 4.57 -11.99
N VAL A 175 -9.84 4.43 -12.67
CA VAL A 175 -8.55 4.20 -12.05
C VAL A 175 -7.59 5.34 -12.37
N LEU A 176 -7.05 5.97 -11.33
CA LEU A 176 -5.91 6.88 -11.42
C LEU A 176 -4.67 6.18 -10.85
N LEU A 177 -3.67 5.94 -11.70
CA LEU A 177 -2.36 5.46 -11.28
C LEU A 177 -1.37 6.62 -11.28
N ILE A 178 -0.85 6.97 -10.10
CA ILE A 178 0.21 7.96 -9.94
C ILE A 178 1.52 7.23 -9.64
N LYS A 179 2.54 7.44 -10.46
CA LYS A 179 3.90 6.93 -10.25
C LYS A 179 4.88 8.05 -9.94
N ALA A 180 5.85 7.80 -9.08
CA ALA A 180 6.97 8.68 -8.80
C ALA A 180 8.15 8.35 -9.72
N THR A 181 8.93 9.35 -10.14
CA THR A 181 10.05 9.17 -11.07
C THR A 181 11.16 8.27 -10.51
N GLU A 182 11.43 8.37 -9.20
CA GLU A 182 12.43 7.54 -8.51
C GLU A 182 11.81 6.27 -7.90
N GLY A 183 10.48 6.17 -7.90
CA GLY A 183 9.69 4.99 -7.57
C GLY A 183 10.08 4.22 -6.29
N TYR A 184 9.84 2.90 -6.32
CA TYR A 184 10.27 1.92 -5.32
C TYR A 184 11.75 1.51 -5.49
N TYR A 185 12.40 1.97 -6.57
CA TYR A 185 13.72 1.57 -7.05
C TYR A 185 14.82 1.68 -5.97
N ALA A 186 14.63 2.53 -4.97
CA ALA A 186 15.63 2.80 -3.95
C ALA A 186 15.34 2.13 -2.58
N VAL A 187 14.20 1.43 -2.42
CA VAL A 187 13.74 1.00 -1.09
C VAL A 187 14.07 -0.45 -0.74
N ARG A 188 14.03 -1.44 -1.66
CA ARG A 188 14.28 -2.84 -1.25
C ARG A 188 14.59 -3.93 -2.29
N ARG A 189 14.43 -3.73 -3.61
CA ARG A 189 14.69 -4.80 -4.59
C ARG A 189 15.57 -4.34 -5.74
N VAL A 190 16.67 -5.06 -5.96
CA VAL A 190 17.56 -4.91 -7.15
C VAL A 190 16.77 -5.06 -8.45
N ASN A 191 15.67 -5.83 -8.41
CA ASN A 191 14.80 -6.14 -9.56
C ASN A 191 13.67 -5.13 -9.80
N ASP A 192 13.47 -4.11 -8.94
CA ASP A 192 12.46 -3.06 -9.22
C ASP A 192 12.84 -2.20 -10.43
N THR A 193 14.08 -2.33 -10.92
CA THR A 193 14.55 -1.80 -12.22
C THR A 193 13.80 -2.33 -13.44
N ASP A 194 12.88 -3.28 -13.25
CA ASP A 194 12.07 -3.90 -14.30
C ASP A 194 11.07 -2.90 -14.93
N ARG A 195 11.60 -2.09 -15.85
CA ARG A 195 10.83 -1.24 -16.75
C ARG A 195 9.78 -2.04 -17.52
N GLU A 196 10.03 -3.32 -17.81
CA GLU A 196 9.06 -4.16 -18.51
C GLU A 196 7.84 -4.44 -17.65
N LEU A 197 8.00 -4.68 -16.36
CA LEU A 197 6.88 -4.88 -15.43
C LEU A 197 6.02 -3.62 -15.33
N LYS A 198 6.64 -2.45 -15.16
CA LYS A 198 5.92 -1.16 -15.15
C LYS A 198 5.16 -0.94 -16.45
N VAL A 199 5.80 -1.18 -17.60
CA VAL A 199 5.18 -1.07 -18.93
C VAL A 199 4.04 -2.08 -19.07
N PHE A 200 4.22 -3.33 -18.63
CA PHE A 200 3.19 -4.37 -18.67
C PHE A 200 1.96 -3.99 -17.85
N VAL A 201 2.13 -3.57 -16.58
CA VAL A 201 1.01 -3.18 -15.71
C VAL A 201 0.27 -1.99 -16.31
N THR A 202 1.01 -0.94 -16.70
CA THR A 202 0.41 0.30 -17.22
C THR A 202 -0.31 0.08 -18.56
N SER A 203 0.30 -0.67 -19.49
CA SER A 203 -0.31 -0.98 -20.79
C SER A 203 -1.51 -1.91 -20.66
N SER A 204 -1.46 -2.89 -19.76
CA SER A 204 -2.57 -3.79 -19.45
C SER A 204 -3.77 -3.04 -18.88
N LEU A 205 -3.55 -2.18 -17.88
CA LEU A 205 -4.60 -1.33 -17.31
C LEU A 205 -5.20 -0.39 -18.36
N LYS A 206 -4.35 0.28 -19.15
CA LYS A 206 -4.81 1.16 -20.24
C LYS A 206 -5.66 0.41 -21.28
N SER A 207 -5.25 -0.79 -21.66
CA SER A 207 -5.96 -1.62 -22.64
C SER A 207 -7.34 -2.07 -22.13
N VAL A 208 -7.41 -2.51 -20.87
CA VAL A 208 -8.64 -3.05 -20.27
C VAL A 208 -9.63 -1.95 -19.87
N LEU A 209 -9.14 -0.87 -19.28
CA LEU A 209 -9.97 0.18 -18.69
C LEU A 209 -10.27 1.33 -19.65
N LYS A 210 -9.45 1.51 -20.69
CA LYS A 210 -9.63 2.53 -21.74
C LYS A 210 -9.78 3.94 -21.12
N GLU A 211 -10.88 4.64 -21.42
CA GLU A 211 -11.20 5.98 -20.90
C GLU A 211 -11.33 6.06 -19.38
N ARG A 212 -11.52 4.91 -18.70
CA ARG A 212 -11.57 4.85 -17.24
C ARG A 212 -10.18 4.87 -16.59
N PHE A 213 -9.09 4.80 -17.36
CA PHE A 213 -7.73 4.80 -16.82
C PHE A 213 -6.98 6.10 -17.08
N GLN A 214 -6.43 6.65 -16.01
CA GLN A 214 -5.53 7.80 -16.03
C GLN A 214 -4.19 7.41 -15.43
N TYR A 215 -3.11 7.84 -16.07
CA TYR A 215 -1.74 7.64 -15.60
C TYR A 215 -1.05 8.98 -15.45
N LEU A 216 -0.43 9.21 -14.30
CA LEU A 216 0.39 10.38 -14.05
C LEU A 216 1.75 9.94 -13.50
N GLU A 217 2.81 10.60 -13.96
CA GLU A 217 4.12 10.50 -13.35
C GLU A 217 4.50 11.84 -12.71
N VAL A 218 4.97 11.79 -11.46
CA VAL A 218 5.36 12.97 -10.67
C VAL A 218 6.80 12.86 -10.19
N PRO A 219 7.53 13.98 -10.04
CA PRO A 219 8.89 13.94 -9.50
C PRO A 219 8.90 13.48 -8.03
N GLY A 220 9.91 12.69 -7.66
CA GLY A 220 10.16 12.26 -6.29
C GLY A 220 10.25 10.73 -6.13
N ASN A 221 10.23 10.28 -4.88
CA ASN A 221 10.40 8.87 -4.49
C ASN A 221 9.06 8.19 -4.12
N HIS A 222 9.12 6.93 -3.72
CA HIS A 222 7.97 6.13 -3.27
C HIS A 222 7.02 6.86 -2.29
N TYR A 223 7.58 7.70 -1.40
CA TYR A 223 6.85 8.44 -0.39
C TYR A 223 6.42 9.85 -0.85
N VAL A 224 6.34 10.12 -2.17
CA VAL A 224 5.95 11.44 -2.71
C VAL A 224 4.64 11.97 -2.10
N HIS A 225 3.68 11.10 -1.84
CA HIS A 225 2.39 11.44 -1.22
C HIS A 225 2.51 11.92 0.24
N MET A 226 3.61 11.57 0.93
CA MET A 226 3.91 12.03 2.29
C MET A 226 4.89 13.21 2.27
N ASN A 227 5.98 13.08 1.51
CA ASN A 227 7.06 14.05 1.46
C ASN A 227 6.67 15.34 0.70
N GLN A 228 5.84 15.22 -0.33
CA GLN A 228 5.46 16.30 -1.25
C GLN A 228 3.97 16.16 -1.66
N PRO A 229 3.02 16.11 -0.71
CA PRO A 229 1.60 15.85 -0.98
C PRO A 229 0.98 16.81 -1.99
N GLN A 230 1.46 18.05 -2.06
CA GLN A 230 1.00 19.07 -3.01
C GLN A 230 1.13 18.64 -4.48
N LEU A 231 2.09 17.75 -4.80
CA LEU A 231 2.28 17.25 -6.18
C LEU A 231 1.17 16.30 -6.62
N VAL A 232 0.46 15.67 -5.68
CA VAL A 232 -0.58 14.67 -5.99
C VAL A 232 -1.97 15.13 -5.56
N ALA A 233 -2.09 15.99 -4.55
CA ALA A 233 -3.36 16.39 -3.97
C ALA A 233 -4.30 17.08 -4.97
N GLY A 234 -3.78 17.97 -5.82
CA GLY A 234 -4.57 18.65 -6.85
C GLY A 234 -5.15 17.67 -7.87
N VAL A 235 -4.33 16.75 -8.36
CA VAL A 235 -4.72 15.72 -9.33
C VAL A 235 -5.75 14.76 -8.73
N ILE A 236 -5.52 14.32 -7.49
CA ILE A 236 -6.47 13.48 -6.74
C ILE A 236 -7.82 14.19 -6.59
N SER A 237 -7.81 15.46 -6.21
CA SER A 237 -9.04 16.25 -6.02
C SER A 237 -9.80 16.38 -7.33
N SER A 238 -9.12 16.74 -8.42
CA SER A 238 -9.71 16.82 -9.76
C SER A 238 -10.28 15.47 -10.23
N PHE A 239 -9.57 14.37 -9.98
CA PHE A 239 -10.03 13.03 -10.34
C PHE A 239 -11.26 12.60 -9.54
N LEU A 240 -11.29 12.89 -8.24
CA LEU A 240 -12.45 12.59 -7.40
C LEU A 240 -13.68 13.41 -7.81
N GLN A 241 -13.49 14.67 -8.23
CA GLN A 241 -14.57 15.57 -8.65
C GLN A 241 -15.05 15.36 -10.08
N SER A 242 -14.28 14.67 -10.93
CA SER A 242 -14.67 14.46 -12.32
C SER A 242 -15.95 13.60 -12.40
N LYS A 243 -16.93 14.07 -13.19
CA LYS A 243 -18.12 13.27 -13.51
C LYS A 243 -17.74 12.13 -14.46
N GLU A 244 -18.49 11.02 -14.39
CA GLU A 244 -18.32 9.87 -15.28
C GLU A 244 -18.15 10.31 -16.75
N GLY A 245 -17.10 9.82 -17.40
CA GLY A 245 -16.84 10.07 -18.83
C GLY A 245 -16.05 11.34 -19.19
N THR A 246 -15.63 12.18 -18.23
CA THR A 246 -14.78 13.35 -18.54
C THR A 246 -13.36 13.15 -17.97
N PRO A 247 -12.29 13.16 -18.80
CA PRO A 247 -10.92 13.15 -18.30
C PRO A 247 -10.69 14.34 -17.37
N ALA A 248 -10.02 14.12 -16.24
CA ALA A 248 -9.58 15.24 -15.41
C ALA A 248 -8.56 16.08 -16.22
N PRO A 249 -8.65 17.41 -16.20
CA PRO A 249 -7.59 18.23 -16.76
C PRO A 249 -6.30 17.93 -15.97
N VAL A 250 -5.27 17.51 -16.71
CA VAL A 250 -3.91 17.30 -16.19
C VAL A 250 -3.23 18.66 -16.01
#